data_AF-A0A2H0VWE3-F1
#
_entry.id   AF-A0A2H0VWE3-F1
#
_cell.length_a   1.000
_cell.length_b   1.000
_cell.length_c   1.000
_cell.angle_alpha   90.00
_cell.angle_beta   90.00
_cell.angle_gamma   90.00
#
_symmetry.space_group_name_H-M   'P 1'
#
loop_
_entity.id
_entity.type
_entity.pdbx_description
1 polymer ?
#
loop_
_entity_poly.entity_id
_entity_poly.type
_entity_poly.pdbx_seq_one_letter_code
_entity_poly.pdbx_strand_id
1 'polypeptide(L)'
;MTAHKVGEVYHAFCSKCISSIQNQPTPECPLCNLPIQTIDERPLNEEQQLSAFLKEVQKEKQIIEDRGKSLIASVQSREFRDGEQILHSGAILAKHRAQAALIAAEKGSFDWILPIIKDKTLKGDKTVIFQICLLAHQWPIVKELLNHGIPEEIREEALAFIVEFGDQSILQEFLNRRERKPSIYLDLAIEKAQQLGKIEHLKLLLNEVKISGQRCEQLVSLALKGPRRQSAKMVQILLRQNEISLYVRIKAMAESILKCRHTSAWELIPSIRK
;
A
#
# COMPACT_ATOMS: atom_id res chain seq x y z
N MET A 1 0.17 -17.33 -26.75
CA MET A 1 1.05 -16.73 -27.78
C MET A 1 1.73 -15.55 -27.13
N THR A 2 3.04 -15.63 -26.96
CA THR A 2 3.87 -14.68 -26.20
C THR A 2 4.23 -13.47 -27.06
N ALA A 3 4.47 -12.33 -26.42
CA ALA A 3 4.85 -11.04 -27.03
C ALA A 3 6.04 -11.09 -28.02
N HIS A 4 6.77 -12.22 -28.07
CA HIS A 4 7.81 -12.48 -29.06
C HIS A 4 7.31 -12.52 -30.51
N LYS A 5 6.08 -12.98 -30.78
CA LYS A 5 5.56 -13.06 -32.17
C LYS A 5 5.16 -11.70 -32.76
N VAL A 6 4.85 -10.72 -31.92
CA VAL A 6 4.51 -9.36 -32.40
C VAL A 6 5.78 -8.60 -32.81
N GLY A 7 6.93 -8.91 -32.20
CA GLY A 7 8.24 -8.37 -32.61
C GLY A 7 8.78 -8.96 -33.92
N GLU A 8 8.44 -10.21 -34.25
CA GLU A 8 8.88 -10.85 -35.50
C GLU A 8 8.21 -10.24 -36.74
N VAL A 9 6.98 -9.73 -36.62
CA VAL A 9 6.31 -9.00 -37.71
C VAL A 9 7.01 -7.65 -37.99
N TYR A 10 7.61 -7.03 -36.97
CA TYR A 10 8.40 -5.80 -37.15
C TYR A 10 9.82 -6.05 -37.68
N HIS A 11 10.41 -7.21 -37.40
CA HIS A 11 11.76 -7.55 -37.87
C HIS A 11 11.82 -8.08 -39.31
N ALA A 12 10.67 -8.44 -39.90
CA ALA A 12 10.57 -8.90 -41.28
C ALA A 12 10.71 -7.76 -42.31
N PHE A 13 10.59 -6.49 -41.91
CA PHE A 13 10.90 -5.33 -42.76
C PHE A 13 12.35 -4.87 -42.52
N CYS A 14 13.30 -5.72 -42.87
CA CYS A 14 14.71 -5.36 -42.91
C CYS A 14 14.96 -4.40 -44.09
N SER A 15 15.08 -3.11 -43.77
CA SER A 15 15.43 -1.99 -44.65
C SER A 15 16.76 -2.11 -45.42
N LYS A 16 17.46 -3.25 -45.30
CA LYS A 16 18.70 -3.54 -46.04
C LYS A 16 18.52 -4.31 -47.36
N CYS A 17 17.34 -4.88 -47.64
CA CYS A 17 17.11 -5.55 -48.93
C CYS A 17 16.54 -4.64 -50.02
N ILE A 18 15.97 -3.49 -49.66
CA ILE A 18 15.30 -2.59 -50.62
C ILE A 18 16.30 -1.74 -51.42
N SER A 19 17.55 -1.58 -50.97
CA SER A 19 18.55 -0.75 -51.66
C SER A 19 19.40 -1.48 -52.71
N SER A 20 19.17 -2.77 -53.00
CA SER A 20 19.98 -3.52 -53.97
C SER A 20 19.21 -4.12 -55.16
N ILE A 21 17.93 -3.80 -55.33
CA ILE A 21 17.11 -4.29 -56.47
C ILE A 21 16.74 -3.14 -57.40
N GLN A 22 17.75 -2.38 -57.84
CA GLN A 22 17.62 -1.52 -59.01
C GLN A 22 18.73 -1.88 -59.99
N ASN A 23 18.29 -2.50 -61.10
CA ASN A 23 19.00 -2.72 -62.36
C ASN A 23 19.79 -4.03 -62.52
N GLN A 24 19.12 -5.17 -62.76
CA GLN A 24 19.50 -6.21 -63.76
C GLN A 24 18.30 -7.18 -64.05
N PRO A 25 18.19 -7.78 -65.26
CA PRO A 25 17.12 -8.72 -65.59
C PRO A 25 17.51 -10.20 -65.37
N THR A 26 16.70 -10.88 -64.54
CA THR A 26 16.36 -12.34 -64.47
C THR A 26 17.42 -13.36 -63.96
N PRO A 27 17.05 -14.58 -63.48
CA PRO A 27 16.71 -14.79 -62.06
C PRO A 27 17.15 -16.20 -61.54
N GLU A 28 18.31 -16.34 -60.90
CA GLU A 28 18.63 -17.58 -60.16
C GLU A 28 19.33 -17.27 -58.84
N CYS A 29 18.89 -17.91 -57.76
CA CYS A 29 19.52 -17.79 -56.45
C CYS A 29 20.85 -18.56 -56.45
N PRO A 30 22.02 -17.91 -56.29
CA PRO A 30 23.32 -18.53 -56.46
C PRO A 30 23.69 -19.56 -55.37
N LEU A 31 22.82 -19.79 -54.38
CA LEU A 31 23.06 -20.72 -53.27
C LEU A 31 22.30 -22.04 -53.39
N CYS A 32 21.28 -22.17 -54.26
CA CYS A 32 20.45 -23.37 -54.27
C CYS A 32 19.91 -23.84 -55.62
N ASN A 33 20.17 -23.14 -56.74
CA ASN A 33 19.73 -23.54 -58.10
C ASN A 33 18.24 -23.96 -58.18
N LEU A 34 17.40 -23.44 -57.29
CA LEU A 34 15.96 -23.61 -57.37
C LEU A 34 15.39 -22.47 -58.22
N PRO A 35 14.47 -22.76 -59.16
CA PRO A 35 13.77 -21.72 -59.90
C PRO A 35 13.09 -20.82 -58.88
N ILE A 36 13.37 -19.51 -58.95
CA ILE A 36 12.61 -18.51 -58.21
C ILE A 36 11.20 -18.60 -58.78
N GLN A 37 10.33 -19.39 -58.12
CA GLN A 37 8.91 -19.25 -58.34
C GLN A 37 8.64 -17.78 -58.00
N THR A 38 8.31 -17.00 -59.03
CA THR A 38 7.60 -15.75 -58.84
C THR A 38 6.33 -16.15 -58.11
N ILE A 39 6.40 -16.12 -56.77
CA ILE A 39 5.22 -16.07 -55.95
C ILE A 39 4.48 -14.90 -56.55
N ASP A 40 3.32 -15.20 -57.13
CA ASP A 40 2.37 -14.23 -57.63
C ASP A 40 1.92 -13.48 -56.37
N GLU A 41 2.79 -12.58 -55.88
CA GLU A 41 2.54 -11.59 -54.84
C GLU A 41 1.55 -10.62 -55.47
N ARG A 42 0.32 -11.10 -55.68
CA ARG A 42 -0.81 -10.19 -55.64
C ARG A 42 -0.70 -9.57 -54.26
N PRO A 43 -0.41 -8.26 -54.14
CA PRO A 43 -0.48 -7.62 -52.84
C PRO A 43 -1.91 -7.89 -52.38
N LEU A 44 -2.06 -8.69 -51.32
CA LEU A 44 -3.29 -8.62 -50.55
C LEU A 44 -3.44 -7.13 -50.28
N ASN A 45 -4.50 -6.54 -50.84
CA ASN A 45 -4.80 -5.12 -50.74
C ASN A 45 -4.48 -4.73 -49.28
N GLU A 46 -3.60 -3.76 -49.06
CA GLU A 46 -3.09 -3.42 -47.72
C GLU A 46 -4.24 -3.23 -46.72
N GLU A 47 -5.39 -2.79 -47.22
CA GLU A 47 -6.67 -2.71 -46.51
C GLU A 47 -7.18 -4.05 -45.95
N GLN A 48 -7.05 -5.16 -46.68
CA GLN A 48 -7.39 -6.51 -46.22
C GLN A 48 -6.44 -7.00 -45.12
N GLN A 49 -5.14 -6.74 -45.26
CA GLN A 49 -4.15 -7.10 -44.23
C GLN A 49 -4.39 -6.29 -42.94
N LEU A 50 -4.61 -4.98 -43.07
CA LEU A 50 -4.93 -4.11 -41.95
C LEU A 50 -6.26 -4.51 -41.29
N SER A 51 -7.29 -4.82 -42.07
CA SER A 51 -8.59 -5.28 -41.54
C SER A 51 -8.46 -6.60 -40.75
N ALA A 52 -7.68 -7.55 -41.26
CA ALA A 52 -7.42 -8.81 -40.56
C ALA A 52 -6.66 -8.57 -39.25
N PHE A 53 -5.63 -7.74 -39.27
CA PHE A 53 -4.87 -7.36 -38.09
C PHE A 53 -5.74 -6.66 -37.03
N LEU A 54 -6.57 -5.70 -37.43
CA LEU A 54 -7.49 -5.01 -36.52
C LEU A 54 -8.49 -5.97 -35.87
N LYS A 55 -9.01 -6.96 -36.61
CA LYS A 55 -9.88 -8.01 -36.05
C LYS A 55 -9.15 -8.87 -35.01
N GLU A 56 -7.88 -9.20 -35.25
CA GLU A 56 -7.08 -9.97 -34.30
C GLU A 56 -6.81 -9.17 -33.03
N VAL A 57 -6.43 -7.89 -33.14
CA VAL A 57 -6.27 -6.98 -32.01
C VAL A 57 -7.56 -6.83 -31.20
N GLN A 58 -8.72 -6.70 -31.87
CA GLN A 58 -10.03 -6.66 -31.20
C GLN A 58 -10.33 -7.96 -30.45
N LYS A 59 -10.02 -9.12 -31.05
CA LYS A 59 -10.18 -10.42 -30.41
C LYS A 59 -9.30 -10.56 -29.17
N GLU A 60 -8.03 -10.17 -29.25
CA GLU A 60 -7.13 -10.19 -28.09
C GLU A 60 -7.62 -9.24 -26.99
N LYS A 61 -8.06 -8.03 -27.35
CA LYS A 61 -8.66 -7.09 -26.39
C LYS A 61 -9.86 -7.71 -25.67
N GLN A 62 -10.75 -8.39 -26.39
CA GLN A 62 -11.92 -9.05 -25.80
C GLN A 62 -11.50 -10.18 -24.84
N ILE A 63 -10.52 -11.03 -25.22
CA ILE A 63 -9.99 -12.08 -24.35
C ILE A 63 -9.42 -11.50 -23.05
N ILE A 64 -8.68 -10.38 -23.14
CA ILE A 64 -8.14 -9.69 -21.97
C ILE A 64 -9.26 -9.14 -21.07
N GLU A 65 -10.32 -8.59 -21.67
CA GLU A 65 -11.47 -8.07 -20.92
C GLU A 65 -12.21 -9.19 -20.17
N ASP A 66 -12.47 -10.31 -20.87
CA ASP A 66 -13.18 -11.46 -20.30
C ASP A 66 -12.38 -12.12 -19.17
N ARG A 67 -11.06 -12.26 -19.33
CA ARG A 67 -10.17 -12.71 -18.25
C ARG A 67 -10.24 -11.81 -17.02
N GLY A 68 -10.31 -10.49 -17.21
CA GLY A 68 -10.47 -9.55 -16.11
C GLY A 68 -11.79 -9.71 -15.37
N LYS A 69 -12.90 -9.95 -16.09
CA LYS A 69 -14.20 -10.24 -15.48
C LYS A 69 -14.20 -11.57 -14.73
N SER A 70 -13.60 -12.61 -15.30
CA SER A 70 -13.44 -13.91 -14.63
C SER A 70 -12.64 -13.78 -13.33
N LEU A 71 -11.54 -13.01 -13.33
CA LEU A 71 -10.78 -12.72 -12.11
C LEU A 71 -11.66 -12.11 -11.03
N ILE A 72 -12.43 -11.07 -11.37
CA ILE A 72 -13.33 -10.39 -10.43
C ILE A 72 -14.37 -11.38 -9.88
N ALA A 73 -14.96 -12.20 -10.74
CA ALA A 73 -15.93 -13.22 -10.33
C ALA A 73 -15.32 -14.26 -9.37
N SER A 74 -14.10 -14.73 -9.63
CA SER A 74 -13.39 -15.66 -8.74
C SER A 74 -13.08 -15.06 -7.37
N VAL A 75 -12.66 -13.78 -7.31
CA VAL A 75 -12.50 -13.08 -6.02
C VAL A 75 -13.85 -12.97 -5.30
N GLN A 76 -14.92 -12.71 -6.04
CA GLN A 76 -16.27 -12.65 -5.47
C GLN A 76 -16.74 -14.01 -4.94
N SER A 77 -16.45 -15.12 -5.62
CA SER A 77 -16.81 -16.47 -5.16
C SER A 77 -15.89 -17.03 -4.08
N ARG A 78 -14.75 -16.37 -3.81
CA ARG A 78 -13.65 -16.85 -2.93
C ARG A 78 -12.94 -18.10 -3.44
N GLU A 79 -13.05 -18.42 -4.73
CA GLU A 79 -12.37 -19.55 -5.37
C GLU A 79 -10.95 -19.16 -5.79
N PHE A 80 -10.00 -19.36 -4.88
CA PHE A 80 -8.62 -18.88 -5.05
C PHE A 80 -7.85 -19.55 -6.20
N ARG A 81 -8.01 -20.87 -6.40
CA ARG A 81 -7.18 -21.67 -7.33
C ARG A 81 -7.29 -21.20 -8.78
N ASP A 82 -8.50 -20.95 -9.27
CA ASP A 82 -8.72 -20.54 -10.65
C ASP A 82 -8.27 -19.08 -10.85
N GLY A 83 -8.44 -18.29 -9.81
CA GLY A 83 -8.00 -16.92 -9.71
C GLY A 83 -6.51 -16.67 -9.82
N GLU A 84 -5.73 -17.45 -9.08
CA GLU A 84 -4.27 -17.38 -9.08
C GLU A 84 -3.71 -17.69 -10.48
N GLN A 85 -4.28 -18.71 -11.14
CA GLN A 85 -3.92 -19.02 -12.53
C GLN A 85 -4.24 -17.84 -13.46
N ILE A 86 -5.39 -17.17 -13.29
CA ILE A 86 -5.75 -15.99 -14.10
C ILE A 86 -4.76 -14.84 -13.86
N LEU A 87 -4.39 -14.56 -12.60
CA LEU A 87 -3.41 -13.53 -12.23
C LEU A 87 -2.05 -13.77 -12.90
N HIS A 88 -1.61 -15.03 -12.98
CA HIS A 88 -0.31 -15.39 -13.55
C HIS A 88 -0.32 -15.65 -15.08
N SER A 89 -1.47 -15.99 -15.67
CA SER A 89 -1.56 -16.49 -17.05
C SER A 89 -1.73 -15.44 -18.15
N GLY A 90 -1.68 -14.13 -17.84
CA GLY A 90 -1.58 -13.14 -18.90
C GLY A 90 -1.79 -11.67 -18.54
N ALA A 91 -1.83 -10.87 -19.60
CA ALA A 91 -2.17 -9.47 -19.55
C ALA A 91 -3.62 -9.32 -19.06
N ILE A 92 -3.78 -8.79 -17.86
CA ILE A 92 -5.06 -8.31 -17.34
C ILE A 92 -4.94 -6.80 -17.28
N LEU A 93 -5.98 -6.08 -17.69
CA LEU A 93 -5.99 -4.63 -17.57
C LEU A 93 -5.85 -4.20 -16.11
N ALA A 94 -5.04 -3.17 -15.86
CA ALA A 94 -4.81 -2.65 -14.51
C ALA A 94 -6.13 -2.33 -13.77
N LYS A 95 -7.13 -1.79 -14.48
CA LYS A 95 -8.47 -1.51 -13.93
C LYS A 95 -9.15 -2.74 -13.29
N HIS A 96 -9.00 -3.92 -13.89
CA HIS A 96 -9.63 -5.15 -13.37
C HIS A 96 -8.85 -5.70 -12.19
N ARG A 97 -7.51 -5.59 -12.19
CA ARG A 97 -6.68 -5.96 -11.04
C ARG A 97 -6.99 -5.08 -9.84
N ALA A 98 -7.12 -3.77 -10.06
CA ALA A 98 -7.53 -2.81 -9.04
C ALA A 98 -8.88 -3.18 -8.43
N GLN A 99 -9.89 -3.41 -9.28
CA GLN A 99 -11.22 -3.80 -8.83
C GLN A 99 -11.23 -5.13 -8.06
N ALA A 100 -10.49 -6.14 -8.54
CA ALA A 100 -10.30 -7.40 -7.84
C ALA A 100 -9.64 -7.20 -6.48
N ALA A 101 -8.63 -6.32 -6.38
CA ALA A 101 -7.97 -5.97 -5.13
C ALA A 101 -8.94 -5.36 -4.11
N LEU A 102 -9.78 -4.42 -4.56
CA LEU A 102 -10.77 -3.75 -3.72
C LEU A 102 -11.78 -4.75 -3.17
N ILE A 103 -12.32 -5.62 -4.02
CA ILE A 103 -13.27 -6.66 -3.59
C ILE A 103 -12.58 -7.62 -2.61
N ALA A 104 -11.33 -8.01 -2.87
CA ALA A 104 -10.58 -8.88 -1.97
C ALA A 104 -10.37 -8.21 -0.60
N ALA A 105 -10.03 -6.92 -0.59
CA ALA A 105 -9.89 -6.08 0.60
C ALA A 105 -11.21 -5.98 1.38
N GLU A 106 -12.32 -5.67 0.74
CA GLU A 106 -13.63 -5.65 1.39
C GLU A 106 -13.99 -6.99 2.04
N LYS A 107 -13.64 -8.10 1.36
CA LYS A 107 -13.90 -9.46 1.84
C LYS A 107 -12.89 -9.97 2.87
N GLY A 108 -11.77 -9.26 3.09
CA GLY A 108 -10.68 -9.67 3.95
C GLY A 108 -9.95 -10.92 3.48
N SER A 109 -9.91 -11.13 2.15
CA SER A 109 -9.32 -12.32 1.58
C SER A 109 -7.82 -12.14 1.38
N PHE A 110 -7.06 -12.49 2.41
CA PHE A 110 -5.60 -12.32 2.46
C PHE A 110 -4.89 -12.97 1.25
N ASP A 111 -5.28 -14.19 0.89
CA ASP A 111 -4.69 -14.95 -0.22
C ASP A 111 -4.77 -14.20 -1.55
N TRP A 112 -5.87 -13.50 -1.78
CA TRP A 112 -6.09 -12.71 -2.99
C TRP A 112 -5.38 -11.37 -2.98
N ILE A 113 -5.35 -10.70 -1.82
CA ILE A 113 -4.80 -9.36 -1.69
C ILE A 113 -3.27 -9.39 -1.87
N LEU A 114 -2.58 -10.41 -1.35
CA LEU A 114 -1.13 -10.49 -1.37
C LEU A 114 -0.50 -10.48 -2.78
N PRO A 115 -0.88 -11.38 -3.71
CA PRO A 115 -0.33 -11.37 -5.07
C PRO A 115 -0.63 -10.05 -5.78
N ILE A 116 -1.81 -9.47 -5.51
CA ILE A 116 -2.26 -8.25 -6.16
C ILE A 116 -1.44 -7.04 -5.67
N ILE A 117 -1.21 -6.86 -4.36
CA ILE A 117 -0.41 -5.73 -3.83
C ILE A 117 1.05 -5.75 -4.30
N LYS A 118 1.61 -6.95 -4.50
CA LYS A 118 2.98 -7.12 -5.03
C LYS A 118 3.12 -6.58 -6.46
N ASP A 119 2.00 -6.39 -7.16
CA ASP A 119 2.00 -5.75 -8.47
C ASP A 119 2.39 -4.26 -8.36
N LYS A 120 3.41 -3.88 -9.13
CA LYS A 120 3.90 -2.50 -9.17
C LYS A 120 2.97 -1.58 -9.97
N THR A 121 2.05 -2.12 -10.77
CA THR A 121 1.14 -1.31 -11.59
C THR A 121 0.01 -0.65 -10.80
N LEU A 122 -0.23 -1.04 -9.54
CA LEU A 122 -1.37 -0.59 -8.71
C LEU A 122 -1.09 0.64 -7.84
N LYS A 123 -0.23 1.58 -8.27
CA LYS A 123 0.23 2.68 -7.39
C LYS A 123 -0.92 3.50 -6.76
N GLY A 124 -1.94 3.89 -7.52
CA GLY A 124 -3.07 4.69 -7.02
C GLY A 124 -4.07 3.91 -6.17
N ASP A 125 -4.28 2.64 -6.48
CA ASP A 125 -5.29 1.82 -5.80
C ASP A 125 -4.82 1.33 -4.43
N LYS A 126 -3.49 1.30 -4.18
CA LYS A 126 -2.92 0.90 -2.88
C LYS A 126 -3.43 1.75 -1.72
N THR A 127 -3.64 3.05 -1.95
CA THR A 127 -4.19 3.96 -0.95
C THR A 127 -5.61 3.58 -0.55
N VAL A 128 -6.47 3.32 -1.54
CA VAL A 128 -7.87 2.93 -1.30
C VAL A 128 -7.95 1.55 -0.64
N ILE A 129 -7.16 0.59 -1.12
CA ILE A 129 -7.06 -0.76 -0.54
C ILE A 129 -6.65 -0.66 0.94
N PHE A 130 -5.65 0.17 1.26
CA PHE A 130 -5.18 0.37 2.63
C PHE A 130 -6.27 0.96 3.53
N GLN A 131 -6.99 1.98 3.06
CA GLN A 131 -8.11 2.57 3.80
C GLN A 131 -9.22 1.55 4.06
N ILE A 132 -9.61 0.76 3.06
CA ILE A 132 -10.61 -0.30 3.22
C ILE A 132 -10.17 -1.31 4.29
N CYS A 133 -8.92 -1.78 4.22
CA CYS A 133 -8.40 -2.74 5.19
C CYS A 133 -8.31 -2.16 6.61
N LEU A 134 -8.00 -0.87 6.76
CA LEU A 134 -8.06 -0.17 8.06
C LEU A 134 -9.50 -0.15 8.60
N LEU A 135 -10.45 0.34 7.80
CA LEU A 135 -11.86 0.47 8.19
C LEU A 135 -12.49 -0.88 8.54
N ALA A 136 -12.10 -1.94 7.82
CA ALA A 136 -12.55 -3.30 8.08
C ALA A 136 -11.77 -4.00 9.23
N HIS A 137 -10.84 -3.31 9.89
CA HIS A 137 -9.99 -3.84 10.96
C HIS A 137 -9.23 -5.13 10.59
N GLN A 138 -8.80 -5.23 9.33
CA GLN A 138 -8.11 -6.39 8.79
C GLN A 138 -6.61 -6.33 9.12
N TRP A 139 -6.30 -6.35 10.41
CA TRP A 139 -4.95 -6.13 10.93
C TRP A 139 -3.85 -7.01 10.31
N PRO A 140 -4.08 -8.31 10.00
CA PRO A 140 -3.08 -9.11 9.28
C PRO A 140 -2.74 -8.55 7.89
N ILE A 141 -3.76 -8.11 7.14
CA ILE A 141 -3.58 -7.50 5.82
C ILE A 141 -2.89 -6.14 5.96
N VAL A 142 -3.31 -5.34 6.94
CA VAL A 142 -2.68 -4.04 7.23
C VAL A 142 -1.19 -4.22 7.54
N LYS A 143 -0.79 -5.21 8.34
CA LYS A 143 0.63 -5.50 8.62
C LYS A 143 1.42 -5.76 7.35
N GLU A 144 0.87 -6.57 6.45
CA GLU A 144 1.56 -6.83 5.18
C GLU A 144 1.60 -5.58 4.30
N LEU A 145 0.49 -4.84 4.20
CA LEU A 145 0.44 -3.60 3.44
C LEU A 145 1.50 -2.60 3.91
N LEU A 146 1.73 -2.52 5.23
CA LEU A 146 2.82 -1.73 5.79
C LEU A 146 4.19 -2.17 5.24
N ASN A 147 4.41 -3.47 4.91
CA ASN A 147 5.69 -3.99 4.40
C ASN A 147 5.98 -3.40 3.01
N HIS A 148 4.91 -3.03 2.31
CA HIS A 148 4.96 -2.46 0.97
C HIS A 148 4.99 -0.91 0.98
N GLY A 149 5.04 -0.30 2.16
CA GLY A 149 5.07 1.14 2.37
C GLY A 149 3.70 1.73 2.69
N ILE A 150 3.69 2.81 3.49
CA ILE A 150 2.48 3.57 3.81
C ILE A 150 2.32 4.67 2.76
N PRO A 151 1.20 4.71 2.01
CA PRO A 151 0.92 5.82 1.11
C PRO A 151 0.91 7.14 1.89
N GLU A 152 1.60 8.16 1.37
CA GLU A 152 1.81 9.41 2.09
C GLU A 152 0.46 10.11 2.36
N GLU A 153 -0.46 10.01 1.41
CA GLU A 153 -1.75 10.72 1.40
C GLU A 153 -2.70 10.29 2.51
N ILE A 154 -2.46 9.12 3.13
CA ILE A 154 -3.33 8.57 4.18
C ILE A 154 -2.57 8.26 5.46
N ARG A 155 -1.28 8.59 5.52
CA ARG A 155 -0.40 8.22 6.64
C ARG A 155 -0.93 8.77 7.96
N GLU A 156 -1.53 9.94 7.90
CA GLU A 156 -1.99 10.71 9.06
C GLU A 156 -3.27 10.08 9.62
N GLU A 157 -4.26 9.89 8.75
CA GLU A 157 -5.52 9.21 9.06
C GLU A 157 -5.25 7.79 9.52
N ALA A 158 -4.32 7.09 8.88
CA ALA A 158 -3.91 5.75 9.27
C ALA A 158 -3.35 5.72 10.69
N LEU A 159 -2.47 6.66 11.07
CA LEU A 159 -1.93 6.72 12.43
C LEU A 159 -3.04 6.96 13.46
N ALA A 160 -3.92 7.93 13.22
CA ALA A 160 -5.04 8.21 14.11
C ALA A 160 -5.96 6.98 14.26
N PHE A 161 -6.27 6.32 13.15
CA PHE A 161 -7.13 5.14 13.12
C PHE A 161 -6.49 3.94 13.83
N ILE A 162 -5.19 3.72 13.64
CA ILE A 162 -4.43 2.67 14.35
C ILE A 162 -4.37 2.97 15.84
N VAL A 163 -4.20 4.24 16.23
CA VAL A 163 -4.28 4.62 17.64
C VAL A 163 -5.67 4.34 18.19
N GLU A 164 -6.73 4.59 17.44
CA GLU A 164 -8.10 4.41 17.91
C GLU A 164 -8.53 2.94 17.99
N PHE A 165 -8.26 2.16 16.95
CA PHE A 165 -8.79 0.80 16.80
C PHE A 165 -7.72 -0.29 16.77
N GLY A 166 -6.50 0.05 16.38
CA GLY A 166 -5.38 -0.88 16.30
C GLY A 166 -4.89 -1.34 17.67
N ASP A 167 -4.29 -2.52 17.67
CA ASP A 167 -3.52 -3.02 18.80
C ASP A 167 -2.13 -2.37 18.88
N GLN A 168 -1.41 -2.67 19.95
CA GLN A 168 -0.06 -2.16 20.16
C GLN A 168 0.93 -2.63 19.08
N SER A 169 0.78 -3.86 18.58
CA SER A 169 1.69 -4.45 17.60
C SER A 169 1.60 -3.77 16.24
N ILE A 170 0.38 -3.41 15.81
CA ILE A 170 0.14 -2.66 14.57
C ILE A 170 0.74 -1.27 14.69
N LEU A 171 0.52 -0.58 15.81
CA LEU A 171 1.09 0.74 16.02
C LEU A 171 2.62 0.69 15.98
N GLN A 172 3.23 -0.28 16.66
CA GLN A 172 4.68 -0.44 16.64
C GLN A 172 5.21 -0.67 15.23
N GLU A 173 4.57 -1.55 14.45
CA GLU A 173 4.97 -1.81 13.06
C GLU A 173 4.83 -0.55 12.19
N PHE A 174 3.75 0.22 12.40
CA PHE A 174 3.53 1.48 11.70
C PHE A 174 4.64 2.50 12.00
N LEU A 175 4.97 2.69 13.28
CA LEU A 175 5.98 3.66 13.71
C LEU A 175 7.39 3.28 13.23
N ASN A 176 7.75 1.98 13.26
CA ASN A 176 9.04 1.49 12.77
C ASN A 176 9.29 1.82 11.29
N ARG A 177 8.22 2.00 10.51
CA ARG A 177 8.27 2.21 9.05
C ARG A 177 8.03 3.65 8.64
N ARG A 178 7.58 4.47 9.58
CA ARG A 178 7.41 5.90 9.36
C ARG A 178 8.80 6.53 9.28
N GLU A 179 9.03 7.37 8.28
CA GLU A 179 10.20 8.23 8.29
C GLU A 179 10.16 9.14 9.52
N ARG A 180 11.27 9.24 10.26
CA ARG A 180 11.40 9.99 11.53
C ARG A 180 11.41 11.51 11.35
N LYS A 181 10.52 12.04 10.51
CA LYS A 181 10.29 13.48 10.45
C LYS A 181 9.29 13.85 11.54
N PRO A 182 9.61 14.82 12.42
CA PRO A 182 8.65 15.36 13.35
C PRO A 182 7.47 15.90 12.54
N SER A 183 6.26 15.46 12.87
CA SER A 183 5.07 15.95 12.21
C SER A 183 3.95 16.14 13.23
N ILE A 184 3.10 17.12 12.94
CA ILE A 184 1.92 17.52 13.71
C ILE A 184 1.00 16.32 14.01
N TYR A 185 1.06 15.27 13.19
CA TYR A 185 0.23 14.07 13.35
C TYR A 185 0.65 13.19 14.53
N LEU A 186 1.94 13.24 14.92
CA LEU A 186 2.39 12.55 16.11
C LEU A 186 1.79 13.18 17.38
N ASP A 187 1.70 14.51 17.40
CA ASP A 187 1.05 15.25 18.49
C ASP A 187 -0.44 14.90 18.59
N LEU A 188 -1.15 14.89 17.47
CA LEU A 188 -2.57 14.50 17.44
C LEU A 188 -2.78 13.05 17.89
N ALA A 189 -1.90 12.14 17.46
CA ALA A 189 -1.92 10.74 17.86
C ALA A 189 -1.69 10.58 19.38
N ILE A 190 -0.78 11.36 19.96
CA ILE A 190 -0.53 11.38 21.41
C ILE A 190 -1.78 11.85 22.15
N GLU A 191 -2.37 12.97 21.74
CA GLU A 191 -3.59 13.50 22.37
C GLU A 191 -4.75 12.51 22.30
N LYS A 192 -4.96 11.88 21.12
CA LYS A 192 -5.98 10.85 20.93
C LYS A 192 -5.72 9.63 21.83
N ALA A 193 -4.47 9.15 21.93
CA ALA A 193 -4.11 8.05 22.82
C ALA A 193 -4.40 8.39 24.31
N GLN A 194 -4.20 9.64 24.72
CA GLN A 194 -4.54 10.11 26.07
C GLN A 194 -6.05 10.15 26.30
N GLN A 195 -6.81 10.70 25.35
CA GLN A 195 -8.28 10.76 25.44
C GLN A 195 -8.88 9.36 25.55
N LEU A 196 -8.34 8.40 24.80
CA LEU A 196 -8.80 7.02 24.78
C LEU A 196 -8.27 6.14 25.92
N GLY A 197 -7.39 6.66 26.78
CA GLY A 197 -6.86 5.84 27.86
C GLY A 197 -5.77 4.83 27.46
N LYS A 198 -5.25 4.88 26.23
CA LYS A 198 -4.36 3.86 25.67
C LYS A 198 -2.90 4.07 26.10
N ILE A 199 -2.60 3.59 27.31
CA ILE A 199 -1.30 3.73 27.96
C ILE A 199 -0.13 3.19 27.12
N GLU A 200 -0.26 2.00 26.53
CA GLU A 200 0.84 1.39 25.77
C GLU A 200 1.09 2.10 24.44
N HIS A 201 0.02 2.54 23.75
CA HIS A 201 0.14 3.40 22.57
C HIS A 201 0.83 4.71 22.90
N LEU A 202 0.45 5.35 24.01
CA LEU A 202 1.10 6.59 24.48
C LEU A 202 2.60 6.38 24.68
N LYS A 203 3.03 5.30 25.33
CA LYS A 203 4.48 5.04 25.52
C LYS A 203 5.21 4.90 24.19
N LEU A 204 4.64 4.16 23.22
CA LEU A 204 5.25 4.00 21.90
C LEU A 204 5.38 5.34 21.18
N LEU A 205 4.31 6.15 21.15
CA LEU A 205 4.32 7.45 20.48
C LEU A 205 5.32 8.42 21.10
N LEU A 206 5.44 8.43 22.44
CA LEU A 206 6.38 9.29 23.15
C LEU A 206 7.85 8.91 22.89
N ASN A 207 8.14 7.67 22.52
CA ASN A 207 9.50 7.28 22.14
C ASN A 207 9.92 7.83 20.78
N GLU A 208 8.96 8.19 19.92
CA GLU A 208 9.21 8.68 18.56
C GLU A 208 9.45 10.20 18.49
N VAL A 209 9.16 10.94 19.57
CA VAL A 209 9.28 12.40 19.58
C VAL A 209 9.97 12.92 20.82
N LYS A 210 10.88 13.89 20.62
CA LYS A 210 11.36 14.75 21.69
C LYS A 210 10.33 15.84 21.93
N ILE A 211 9.68 15.80 23.08
CA ILE A 211 8.65 16.76 23.45
C ILE A 211 9.28 17.90 24.23
N SER A 212 9.10 19.13 23.75
CA SER A 212 9.54 20.32 24.47
C SER A 212 8.85 20.44 25.83
N GLY A 213 9.53 21.06 26.81
CA GLY A 213 8.96 21.25 28.15
C GLY A 213 7.55 21.84 28.15
N GLN A 214 7.31 22.92 27.38
CA GLN A 214 5.99 23.57 27.27
C GLN A 214 4.93 22.64 26.67
N ARG A 215 5.26 21.87 25.63
CA ARG A 215 4.32 20.92 25.04
C ARG A 215 4.00 19.80 26.02
N CYS A 216 5.00 19.32 26.76
CA CYS A 216 4.80 18.30 27.77
C CYS A 216 3.88 18.78 28.90
N GLU A 217 3.99 20.04 29.33
CA GLU A 217 3.06 20.68 30.27
C GLU A 217 1.61 20.64 29.80
N GLN A 218 1.36 20.92 28.51
CA GLN A 218 0.02 20.83 27.92
C GLN A 218 -0.51 19.40 27.94
N LEU A 219 0.32 18.42 27.58
CA LEU A 219 -0.05 17.00 27.59
C LEU A 219 -0.32 16.50 29.01
N VAL A 220 0.42 16.97 30.01
CA VAL A 220 0.16 16.67 31.43
C VAL A 220 -1.18 17.24 31.87
N SER A 221 -1.49 18.48 31.49
CA SER A 221 -2.81 19.09 31.73
C SER A 221 -3.94 18.29 31.08
N LEU A 222 -3.72 17.81 29.85
CA LEU A 222 -4.68 16.95 29.15
C LEU A 222 -4.87 15.59 29.88
N ALA A 223 -3.79 14.95 30.31
CA ALA A 223 -3.84 13.71 31.09
C ALA A 223 -4.64 13.87 32.39
N LEU A 224 -4.44 15.01 33.07
CA LEU A 224 -5.17 15.37 34.29
C LEU A 224 -6.63 15.68 34.05
N LYS A 225 -7.05 15.98 32.82
CA LYS A 225 -8.47 16.10 32.43
C LYS A 225 -9.09 14.77 31.99
N GLY A 226 -8.27 13.85 31.48
CA GLY A 226 -8.68 12.54 30.97
C GLY A 226 -9.28 11.55 32.00
N PRO A 227 -9.51 10.29 31.61
CA PRO A 227 -10.18 9.28 32.44
C PRO A 227 -9.46 9.04 33.79
N ARG A 228 -10.20 9.10 34.90
CA ARG A 228 -9.66 9.03 36.29
C ARG A 228 -8.73 7.83 36.55
N ARG A 229 -9.01 6.66 35.97
CA ARG A 229 -8.25 5.43 36.24
C ARG A 229 -6.89 5.40 35.55
N GLN A 230 -6.75 6.11 34.43
CA GLN A 230 -5.53 6.10 33.61
C GLN A 230 -4.73 7.39 33.75
N SER A 231 -5.35 8.48 34.20
CA SER A 231 -4.71 9.80 34.33
C SER A 231 -3.42 9.75 35.14
N ALA A 232 -3.39 9.05 36.29
CA ALA A 232 -2.18 8.93 37.10
C ALA A 232 -1.02 8.25 36.33
N LYS A 233 -1.32 7.16 35.61
CA LYS A 233 -0.31 6.41 34.85
C LYS A 233 0.17 7.21 33.63
N MET A 234 -0.72 7.95 32.97
CA MET A 234 -0.35 8.87 31.88
C MET A 234 0.55 9.99 32.37
N VAL A 235 0.19 10.63 33.48
CA VAL A 235 1.00 11.67 34.12
C VAL A 235 2.37 11.10 34.48
N GLN A 236 2.45 9.92 35.11
CA GLN A 236 3.74 9.27 35.39
C GLN A 236 4.60 9.07 34.14
N ILE A 237 4.01 8.62 33.03
CA ILE A 237 4.73 8.40 31.78
C ILE A 237 5.24 9.72 31.21
N LEU A 238 4.42 10.77 31.21
CA LEU A 238 4.82 12.09 30.73
C LEU A 238 5.89 12.70 31.62
N LEU A 239 5.77 12.60 32.94
CA LEU A 239 6.74 13.12 33.91
C LEU A 239 8.14 12.51 33.79
N ARG A 240 8.27 11.35 33.14
CA ARG A 240 9.58 10.73 32.83
C ARG A 240 10.30 11.37 31.65
N GLN A 241 9.65 12.27 30.91
CA GLN A 241 10.29 13.02 29.84
C GLN A 241 11.23 14.08 30.44
N ASN A 242 12.46 14.15 29.92
CA ASN A 242 13.56 14.89 30.55
C ASN A 242 13.36 16.42 30.62
N GLU A 243 12.41 16.99 29.89
CA GLU A 243 12.31 18.44 29.68
C GLU A 243 11.27 19.17 30.55
N ILE A 244 10.67 18.49 31.54
CA ILE A 244 9.61 19.10 32.38
C ILE A 244 10.21 19.82 33.59
N SER A 245 9.78 21.06 33.82
CA SER A 245 10.16 21.85 34.99
C SER A 245 9.71 21.21 36.31
N LEU A 246 10.54 21.33 37.36
CA LEU A 246 10.26 20.76 38.68
C LEU A 246 8.91 21.21 39.25
N TYR A 247 8.56 22.48 39.05
CA TYR A 247 7.28 23.06 39.47
C TYR A 247 6.08 22.30 38.86
N VAL A 248 6.11 22.04 37.56
CA VAL A 248 5.06 21.29 36.87
C VAL A 248 4.98 19.87 37.37
N ARG A 249 6.13 19.22 37.59
CA ARG A 249 6.14 17.86 38.14
C ARG A 249 5.43 17.80 39.48
N ILE A 250 5.77 18.70 40.40
CA ILE A 250 5.16 18.77 41.73
C ILE A 250 3.65 19.07 41.63
N LYS A 251 3.26 20.08 40.83
CA LYS A 251 1.86 20.46 40.64
C LYS A 251 1.04 19.31 40.06
N ALA A 252 1.53 18.68 38.99
CA ALA A 252 0.85 17.59 38.32
C ALA A 252 0.67 16.35 39.23
N MET A 253 1.67 16.06 40.06
CA MET A 253 1.55 14.99 41.05
C MET A 253 0.49 15.31 42.11
N ALA A 254 0.50 16.53 42.67
CA ALA A 254 -0.50 16.94 43.65
C ALA A 254 -1.92 16.85 43.08
N GLU A 255 -2.14 17.37 41.87
CA GLU A 255 -3.43 17.29 41.17
C GLU A 255 -3.83 15.83 40.86
N SER A 256 -2.88 14.98 40.46
CA SER A 256 -3.15 13.57 40.22
C SER A 256 -3.53 12.81 41.50
N ILE A 257 -2.88 13.11 42.64
CA ILE A 257 -3.20 12.50 43.94
C ILE A 257 -4.63 12.87 44.36
N LEU A 258 -4.95 14.16 44.26
CA LEU A 258 -6.30 14.66 44.59
C LEU A 258 -7.37 14.04 43.68
N LYS A 259 -7.07 13.88 42.39
CA LYS A 259 -8.02 13.33 41.41
C LYS A 259 -8.28 11.84 41.59
N CYS A 260 -7.26 11.06 41.95
CA CYS A 260 -7.36 9.61 41.91
C CYS A 260 -7.79 8.96 43.24
N ARG A 261 -7.80 9.66 44.38
CA ARG A 261 -8.28 9.28 45.76
C ARG A 261 -7.88 7.90 46.33
N HIS A 262 -7.37 6.97 45.52
CA HIS A 262 -7.15 5.55 45.81
C HIS A 262 -5.87 4.98 45.17
N THR A 263 -5.23 5.65 44.20
CA THR A 263 -3.87 5.27 43.81
C THR A 263 -2.91 5.74 44.89
N SER A 264 -2.08 4.81 45.36
CA SER A 264 -1.08 5.11 46.36
C SER A 264 -0.21 6.27 45.85
N ALA A 265 -0.28 7.43 46.50
CA ALA A 265 0.54 8.60 46.14
C ALA A 265 2.03 8.24 46.04
N TRP A 266 2.42 7.17 46.76
CA TRP A 266 3.72 6.51 46.76
C TRP A 266 4.21 6.05 45.38
N GLU A 267 3.34 5.66 44.44
CA GLU A 267 3.74 5.25 43.08
C GLU A 267 4.26 6.41 42.21
N LEU A 268 3.91 7.66 42.54
CA LEU A 268 4.35 8.86 41.80
C LEU A 268 5.74 9.35 42.23
N ILE A 269 6.14 9.07 43.48
CA ILE A 269 7.36 9.59 44.11
C ILE A 269 8.67 9.25 43.37
N PRO A 270 8.85 8.05 42.78
CA PRO A 270 10.08 7.73 42.04
C PRO A 270 10.36 8.68 40.85
N SER A 271 9.34 9.36 40.33
CA SER A 271 9.48 10.28 39.19
C SER A 271 9.98 11.68 39.58
N ILE A 272 10.17 11.96 40.87
CA ILE A 272 10.70 13.24 41.39
C ILE A 272 12.24 13.26 41.40
N ARG A 273 12.88 12.08 41.53
CA ARG A 273 14.31 11.97 41.85
C ARG A 273 15.28 11.96 40.65
N LYS A 274 14.78 12.10 39.42
CA LYS A 274 15.60 12.19 38.19
C LYS A 274 15.48 13.58 37.61
#